data_AF-A0AB36JN49-F1
#
_entry.id   AF-A0AB36JN49-F1
#
_cell.length_a   1.000
_cell.length_b   1.000
_cell.length_c   1.000
_cell.angle_alpha   90.00
_cell.angle_beta   90.00
_cell.angle_gamma   90.00
#
_symmetry.space_group_name_H-M   'P 1'
#
loop_
_entity.id
_entity.type
_entity.pdbx_description
1 polymer ?
#
loop_
_entity_poly.entity_id
_entity_poly.type
_entity_poly.pdbx_seq_one_letter_code
_entity_poly.pdbx_strand_id
1 'polypeptide(L)'
;MMKKHLLFTTSLLAVLALATACSKQSSESSPSSSTSSQVSTTSSSIQQQASSSTVETSSSETSADSATTNVLQNENTGVTLESGQATINYANTILGDKGWTVLEDNYNRTDGIPYNLLQGTDGSLYRVYQNGVIVDMDDIIVHQP
;
A
#
# COMPACT_ATOMS: atom_id res chain seq x y z
N MET A 1 -48.28 22.07 1.97
CA MET A 1 -47.80 20.98 2.87
C MET A 1 -46.42 21.35 3.36
N MET A 2 -46.30 21.74 4.64
CA MET A 2 -45.07 22.25 5.24
C MET A 2 -44.33 21.11 5.94
N LYS A 3 -43.06 20.86 5.58
CA LYS A 3 -42.17 19.93 6.28
C LYS A 3 -40.93 20.71 6.74
N LYS A 4 -40.60 20.48 8.01
CA LYS A 4 -39.83 21.32 8.91
C LYS A 4 -38.33 21.10 8.69
N HIS A 5 -37.56 22.17 8.58
CA HIS A 5 -36.10 22.13 8.62
C HIS A 5 -35.65 22.04 10.07
N LEU A 6 -35.01 20.93 10.44
CA LEU A 6 -34.42 20.71 11.76
C LEU A 6 -32.93 21.11 11.66
N LEU A 7 -32.62 22.32 12.11
CA LEU A 7 -31.25 22.78 12.33
C LEU A 7 -30.79 22.25 13.69
N PHE A 8 -29.73 21.44 13.72
CA PHE A 8 -28.98 21.16 14.95
C PHE A 8 -27.60 21.80 14.85
N THR A 9 -27.50 22.97 15.45
CA THR A 9 -26.26 23.65 15.81
C THR A 9 -25.87 23.23 17.22
N THR A 10 -24.66 22.71 17.43
CA THR A 10 -23.82 23.05 18.59
C THR A 10 -22.40 22.54 18.38
N SER A 11 -21.53 23.50 18.07
CA SER A 11 -20.09 23.43 18.28
C SER A 11 -19.81 23.40 19.78
N LEU A 12 -18.98 22.44 20.25
CA LEU A 12 -18.21 22.63 21.47
C LEU A 12 -16.80 22.07 21.27
N LEU A 13 -15.91 23.01 20.98
CA LEU A 13 -14.47 22.89 20.99
C LEU A 13 -13.98 22.78 22.44
N ALA A 14 -13.22 21.76 22.77
CA ALA A 14 -12.39 21.74 23.98
C ALA A 14 -11.05 21.05 23.68
N VAL A 15 -10.07 21.89 23.38
CA VAL A 15 -8.65 21.57 23.29
C VAL A 15 -8.13 21.33 24.70
N LEU A 16 -7.51 20.17 24.96
CA LEU A 16 -6.67 20.00 26.14
C LEU A 16 -5.32 19.42 25.73
N ALA A 17 -4.36 20.33 25.52
CA ALA A 17 -2.95 20.03 25.43
C ALA A 17 -2.37 20.07 26.86
N LEU A 18 -1.74 18.98 27.32
CA LEU A 18 -0.83 19.02 28.47
C LEU A 18 0.53 18.44 28.09
N ALA A 19 1.48 19.38 28.03
CA ALA A 19 2.91 19.36 28.28
C ALA A 19 3.65 18.03 28.52
N THR A 20 4.65 17.83 27.64
CA THR A 20 6.07 17.57 27.92
C THR A 20 6.52 17.47 29.40
N ALA A 21 7.17 16.36 29.74
CA ALA A 21 8.18 16.27 30.80
C ALA A 21 9.31 15.31 30.41
N CYS A 22 10.55 15.80 30.56
CA CYS A 22 11.81 15.22 30.14
C CYS A 22 12.27 13.97 30.91
N SER A 23 13.15 13.18 30.30
CA SER A 23 14.26 12.52 31.01
C SER A 23 15.50 12.49 30.12
N LYS A 24 16.55 13.19 30.58
CA LYS A 24 17.92 13.20 30.06
C LYS A 24 18.55 11.79 30.18
N GLN A 25 19.44 11.41 29.27
CA GLN A 25 20.84 11.11 29.62
C GLN A 25 21.74 11.00 28.37
N SER A 26 22.92 11.60 28.50
CA SER A 26 24.00 11.83 27.53
C SER A 26 24.69 10.56 27.03
N SER A 27 25.29 10.60 25.82
CA SER A 27 26.77 10.53 25.62
C SER A 27 27.14 10.50 24.13
N GLU A 28 27.74 11.61 23.68
CA GLU A 28 28.93 11.77 22.83
C GLU A 28 29.51 10.58 22.03
N SER A 29 29.75 10.80 20.73
CA SER A 29 31.00 10.53 20.00
C SER A 29 30.94 11.08 18.56
N SER A 30 31.78 12.07 18.24
CA SER A 30 32.14 12.52 16.87
C SER A 30 33.18 11.55 16.24
N PRO A 31 33.77 11.74 15.03
CA PRO A 31 33.54 12.69 13.94
C PRO A 31 33.51 12.04 12.52
N SER A 32 33.42 12.91 11.51
CA SER A 32 33.35 12.74 10.05
C SER A 32 34.32 11.77 9.37
N SER A 33 33.85 11.14 8.28
CA SER A 33 34.68 10.82 7.11
C SER A 33 33.84 10.64 5.84
N SER A 34 34.01 11.58 4.93
CA SER A 34 33.63 11.55 3.52
C SER A 34 34.48 10.55 2.72
N THR A 35 33.89 9.66 1.91
CA THR A 35 34.56 9.14 0.69
C THR A 35 33.59 8.52 -0.32
N SER A 36 33.60 9.11 -1.52
CA SER A 36 33.50 8.54 -2.88
C SER A 36 32.63 7.32 -3.20
N SER A 37 31.72 7.57 -4.16
CA SER A 37 31.27 6.74 -5.28
C SER A 37 32.06 5.46 -5.57
N GLN A 38 31.34 4.35 -5.79
CA GLN A 38 31.62 3.40 -6.88
C GLN A 38 30.32 2.83 -7.45
N VAL A 39 30.08 3.17 -8.71
CA VAL A 39 29.22 2.45 -9.67
C VAL A 39 29.87 1.12 -9.96
N SER A 40 29.11 0.03 -9.85
CA SER A 40 29.46 -1.26 -10.46
C SER A 40 28.41 -1.60 -11.51
N THR A 41 28.72 -1.23 -12.74
CA THR A 41 28.15 -1.80 -13.96
C THR A 41 28.62 -3.25 -14.08
N THR A 42 27.70 -4.20 -14.07
CA THR A 42 27.98 -5.56 -14.56
C THR A 42 26.98 -5.91 -15.64
N SER A 43 27.41 -5.71 -16.89
CA SER A 43 26.78 -6.28 -18.07
C SER A 43 27.18 -7.76 -18.18
N SER A 44 26.22 -8.65 -18.38
CA SER A 44 26.38 -10.00 -18.94
C SER A 44 24.96 -10.51 -19.25
N SER A 45 24.49 -10.40 -20.50
CA SER A 45 24.73 -11.29 -21.64
C SER A 45 23.49 -12.14 -21.89
N ILE A 46 22.91 -11.89 -23.05
CA ILE A 46 21.74 -12.52 -23.65
C ILE A 46 22.03 -14.00 -23.90
N GLN A 47 21.14 -14.89 -23.46
CA GLN A 47 20.90 -16.16 -24.14
C GLN A 47 19.41 -16.36 -24.37
N GLN A 48 19.06 -16.39 -25.65
CA GLN A 48 17.78 -16.77 -26.20
C GLN A 48 17.49 -18.22 -25.88
N GLN A 49 16.25 -18.53 -25.49
CA GLN A 49 15.68 -19.84 -25.76
C GLN A 49 14.24 -19.67 -26.24
N ALA A 50 14.06 -19.93 -27.54
CA ALA A 50 12.77 -20.02 -28.18
C ALA A 50 12.16 -21.41 -27.93
N SER A 51 10.85 -21.45 -27.66
CA SER A 51 9.90 -22.56 -27.92
C SER A 51 8.50 -22.00 -27.63
N SER A 52 7.71 -21.62 -28.64
CA SER A 52 6.87 -22.44 -29.53
C SER A 52 5.59 -22.98 -28.88
N SER A 53 4.46 -22.47 -29.41
CA SER A 53 3.06 -22.96 -29.34
C SER A 53 2.42 -23.03 -27.95
N THR A 54 1.21 -22.49 -27.74
CA THR A 54 0.00 -22.85 -28.50
C THR A 54 -1.04 -21.74 -28.33
N VAL A 55 -1.65 -21.33 -29.44
CA VAL A 55 -2.90 -20.56 -29.46
C VAL A 55 -4.02 -21.48 -29.00
N GLU A 56 -4.60 -21.20 -27.83
CA GLU A 56 -5.92 -21.67 -27.45
C GLU A 56 -6.75 -20.43 -27.11
N THR A 57 -7.43 -19.93 -28.15
CA THR A 57 -8.60 -19.08 -27.98
C THR A 57 -9.67 -19.92 -27.28
N SER A 58 -9.92 -19.65 -26.00
CA SER A 58 -11.12 -20.14 -25.33
C SER A 58 -11.84 -18.97 -24.68
N SER A 59 -12.82 -18.46 -25.41
CA SER A 59 -13.88 -17.61 -24.87
C SER A 59 -14.56 -18.33 -23.71
N SER A 60 -14.61 -17.72 -22.53
CA SER A 60 -15.71 -17.90 -21.58
C SER A 60 -15.70 -16.83 -20.52
N GLU A 61 -16.86 -16.20 -20.38
CA GLU A 61 -17.18 -15.02 -19.62
C GLU A 61 -17.22 -15.41 -18.12
N THR A 62 -16.06 -15.60 -17.50
CA THR A 62 -15.88 -15.91 -16.05
C THR A 62 -14.49 -15.45 -15.52
N SER A 63 -13.63 -14.88 -16.38
CA SER A 63 -12.18 -14.81 -16.12
C SER A 63 -11.68 -13.67 -15.24
N ALA A 64 -12.46 -12.61 -14.99
CA ALA A 64 -11.95 -11.45 -14.24
C ALA A 64 -11.71 -11.78 -12.75
N ASP A 65 -12.68 -12.44 -12.11
CA ASP A 65 -12.62 -12.77 -10.67
C ASP A 65 -11.54 -13.82 -10.35
N SER A 66 -11.40 -14.82 -11.23
CA SER A 66 -10.34 -15.84 -11.12
C SER A 66 -8.94 -15.27 -11.36
N ALA A 67 -8.80 -14.29 -12.27
CA ALA A 67 -7.52 -13.63 -12.52
C ALA A 67 -7.08 -12.76 -11.33
N THR A 68 -7.99 -11.94 -10.77
CA THR A 68 -7.70 -11.14 -9.58
C THR A 68 -7.33 -12.03 -8.39
N THR A 69 -8.11 -13.09 -8.15
CA THR A 69 -7.84 -14.06 -7.08
C THR A 69 -6.48 -14.75 -7.23
N ASN A 70 -6.03 -15.02 -8.46
CA ASN A 70 -4.70 -15.59 -8.70
C ASN A 70 -3.57 -14.60 -8.39
N VAL A 71 -3.75 -13.34 -8.79
CA VAL A 71 -2.77 -12.27 -8.54
C VAL A 71 -2.62 -11.98 -7.05
N LEU A 72 -3.72 -11.93 -6.31
CA LEU A 72 -3.70 -11.66 -4.87
C LEU A 72 -3.04 -12.79 -4.05
N GLN A 73 -3.14 -14.03 -4.50
CA GLN A 73 -2.53 -15.19 -3.82
C GLN A 73 -1.07 -15.44 -4.22
N ASN A 74 -0.55 -14.70 -5.21
CA ASN A 74 0.84 -14.87 -5.60
C ASN A 74 1.77 -14.30 -4.54
N GLU A 75 2.53 -15.18 -3.87
CA GLU A 75 3.53 -14.79 -2.86
C GLU A 75 4.90 -14.48 -3.48
N ASN A 76 5.11 -14.83 -4.75
CA ASN A 76 6.40 -14.67 -5.43
C ASN A 76 6.46 -13.37 -6.26
N THR A 77 6.09 -12.24 -5.64
CA THR A 77 6.13 -10.90 -6.24
C THR A 77 7.44 -10.15 -5.96
N GLY A 78 8.27 -10.66 -5.04
CA GLY A 78 9.45 -9.93 -4.55
C GLY A 78 9.11 -8.78 -3.60
N VAL A 79 7.84 -8.60 -3.25
CA VAL A 79 7.35 -7.63 -2.27
C VAL A 79 6.62 -8.37 -1.16
N THR A 80 6.95 -8.04 0.09
CA THR A 80 6.23 -8.51 1.28
C THR A 80 6.11 -7.34 2.23
N LEU A 81 4.91 -6.78 2.33
CA LEU A 81 4.62 -5.62 3.15
C LEU A 81 4.27 -6.04 4.57
N GLU A 82 4.73 -5.25 5.52
CA GLU A 82 4.19 -5.21 6.88
C GLU A 82 3.04 -4.22 6.94
N SER A 83 2.16 -4.39 7.91
CA SER A 83 0.99 -3.54 8.04
C SER A 83 1.32 -2.09 8.45
N GLY A 84 0.37 -1.18 8.28
CA GLY A 84 0.49 0.19 8.77
C GLY A 84 1.45 1.06 7.95
N GLN A 85 2.50 1.58 8.58
CA GLN A 85 3.37 2.60 7.98
C GLN A 85 4.18 2.07 6.78
N ALA A 86 4.56 0.79 6.78
CA ALA A 86 5.24 0.18 5.64
C ALA A 86 4.33 0.16 4.40
N THR A 87 3.06 -0.23 4.58
CA THR A 87 2.03 -0.14 3.54
C THR A 87 1.80 1.30 3.05
N ILE A 88 1.76 2.29 3.96
CA ILE A 88 1.62 3.71 3.58
C ILE A 88 2.82 4.18 2.74
N ASN A 89 4.04 3.84 3.15
CA ASN A 89 5.24 4.20 2.41
C ASN A 89 5.22 3.58 1.01
N TYR A 90 4.81 2.32 0.91
CA TYR A 90 4.64 1.65 -0.37
C TYR A 90 3.58 2.35 -1.25
N ALA A 91 2.40 2.63 -0.71
CA ALA A 91 1.35 3.36 -1.41
C ALA A 91 1.81 4.73 -1.89
N ASN A 92 2.60 5.47 -1.10
CA ASN A 92 3.19 6.73 -1.51
C ASN A 92 4.13 6.59 -2.72
N THR A 93 4.89 5.50 -2.82
CA THR A 93 5.79 5.28 -3.97
C THR A 93 5.04 4.97 -5.27
N ILE A 94 3.86 4.33 -5.18
CA ILE A 94 3.12 3.86 -6.36
C ILE A 94 1.99 4.83 -6.76
N LEU A 95 1.19 5.26 -5.78
CA LEU A 95 -0.02 6.07 -5.99
C LEU A 95 0.21 7.58 -5.73
N GLY A 96 1.41 7.94 -5.27
CA GLY A 96 1.76 9.29 -4.84
C GLY A 96 1.32 9.58 -3.39
N ASP A 97 1.81 10.71 -2.88
CA ASP A 97 1.44 11.20 -1.56
C ASP A 97 0.03 11.79 -1.57
N LYS A 98 -0.88 11.13 -0.83
CA LYS A 98 -2.27 11.54 -0.65
C LYS A 98 -2.66 11.70 0.82
N GLY A 99 -1.69 11.77 1.73
CA GLY A 99 -1.98 11.79 3.17
C GLY A 99 -2.73 10.54 3.65
N TRP A 100 -2.25 9.35 3.26
CA TRP A 100 -2.92 8.08 3.50
C TRP A 100 -3.18 7.81 4.99
N THR A 101 -4.38 7.35 5.29
CA THR A 101 -4.78 6.80 6.59
C THR A 101 -5.22 5.35 6.43
N VAL A 102 -4.82 4.48 7.35
CA VAL A 102 -5.31 3.10 7.40
C VAL A 102 -6.69 3.09 8.05
N LEU A 103 -7.71 2.65 7.31
CA LEU A 103 -9.07 2.45 7.82
C LEU A 103 -9.30 1.03 8.32
N GLU A 104 -8.67 0.05 7.67
CA GLU A 104 -8.79 -1.37 8.02
C GLU A 104 -7.43 -2.07 7.92
N ASP A 105 -7.21 -3.02 8.82
CA ASP A 105 -6.07 -3.92 8.85
C ASP A 105 -6.59 -5.33 9.15
N ASN A 106 -6.23 -6.29 8.29
CA ASN A 106 -6.60 -7.68 8.47
C ASN A 106 -5.39 -8.62 8.64
N TYR A 107 -4.18 -8.11 8.91
CA TYR A 107 -2.94 -8.92 8.97
C TYR A 107 -2.96 -9.98 10.08
N ASN A 108 -3.81 -9.80 11.10
CA ASN A 108 -3.97 -10.75 12.19
C ASN A 108 -5.10 -11.76 11.98
N ARG A 109 -5.75 -11.75 10.80
CA ARG A 109 -6.84 -12.68 10.47
C ARG A 109 -6.27 -13.95 9.85
N THR A 110 -6.92 -15.07 10.13
CA THR A 110 -6.59 -16.37 9.53
C THR A 110 -7.42 -16.65 8.28
N ASP A 111 -8.48 -15.88 8.06
CA ASP A 111 -9.40 -15.97 6.93
C ASP A 111 -9.17 -14.81 5.96
N GLY A 112 -8.47 -15.07 4.86
CA GLY A 112 -8.26 -14.13 3.77
C GLY A 112 -6.81 -13.73 3.54
N ILE A 113 -6.61 -12.96 2.47
CA ILE A 113 -5.29 -12.47 2.07
C ILE A 113 -5.02 -11.17 2.85
N PRO A 114 -3.86 -11.02 3.51
CA PRO A 114 -3.55 -9.81 4.27
C PRO A 114 -3.49 -8.54 3.41
N TYR A 115 -4.08 -7.45 3.90
CA TYR A 115 -4.14 -6.12 3.31
C TYR A 115 -4.35 -5.02 4.36
N ASN A 116 -4.05 -3.78 3.97
CA ASN A 116 -4.60 -2.57 4.59
C ASN A 116 -5.55 -1.85 3.63
N LEU A 117 -6.68 -1.37 4.14
CA LEU A 117 -7.54 -0.43 3.42
C LEU A 117 -7.03 0.99 3.70
N LEU A 118 -6.56 1.68 2.67
CA LEU A 118 -6.05 3.04 2.77
C LEU A 118 -7.07 4.04 2.23
N GLN A 119 -7.23 5.16 2.93
CA GLN A 119 -7.98 6.32 2.48
C GLN A 119 -7.07 7.53 2.32
N GLY A 120 -7.10 8.16 1.15
CA GLY A 120 -6.43 9.44 0.89
C GLY A 120 -7.29 10.62 1.36
N THR A 121 -6.66 11.77 1.60
CA THR A 121 -7.38 13.01 1.98
C THR A 121 -8.32 13.50 0.87
N ASP A 122 -8.11 13.05 -0.37
CA ASP A 122 -8.96 13.31 -1.53
C ASP A 122 -10.18 12.37 -1.61
N GLY A 123 -10.34 11.44 -0.67
CA GLY A 123 -11.41 10.47 -0.63
C GLY A 123 -11.13 9.18 -1.41
N SER A 124 -9.95 9.04 -2.04
CA SER A 124 -9.56 7.80 -2.72
C SER A 124 -9.48 6.64 -1.72
N LEU A 125 -9.87 5.43 -2.15
CA LEU A 125 -9.83 4.21 -1.35
C LEU A 125 -9.12 3.10 -2.13
N TYR A 126 -8.16 2.43 -1.48
CA TYR A 126 -7.43 1.30 -2.06
C TYR A 126 -7.18 0.20 -1.04
N ARG A 127 -7.31 -1.06 -1.46
CA ARG A 127 -6.77 -2.21 -0.75
C ARG A 127 -5.33 -2.42 -1.21
N VAL A 128 -4.38 -2.39 -0.27
CA VAL A 128 -2.98 -2.71 -0.52
C VAL A 128 -2.66 -4.02 0.18
N TYR A 129 -2.42 -5.06 -0.62
CA TYR A 129 -2.18 -6.42 -0.14
C TYR A 129 -0.73 -6.62 0.25
N GLN A 130 -0.48 -7.59 1.14
CA GLN A 130 0.86 -7.91 1.64
C GLN A 130 1.85 -8.24 0.51
N ASN A 131 1.39 -8.86 -0.57
CA ASN A 131 2.23 -9.16 -1.73
C ASN A 131 2.51 -7.95 -2.63
N GLY A 132 2.07 -6.74 -2.26
CA GLY A 132 2.32 -5.49 -2.99
C GLY A 132 1.27 -5.16 -4.05
N VAL A 133 0.27 -6.01 -4.27
CA VAL A 133 -0.83 -5.72 -5.20
C VAL A 133 -1.71 -4.61 -4.63
N ILE A 134 -2.12 -3.68 -5.49
CA ILE A 134 -3.03 -2.59 -5.14
C ILE A 134 -4.30 -2.72 -5.98
N VAL A 135 -5.43 -2.70 -5.30
CA VAL A 135 -6.77 -2.80 -5.91
C VAL A 135 -7.61 -1.61 -5.46
N ASP A 136 -8.40 -1.03 -6.36
CA ASP A 136 -9.40 -0.03 -5.98
C ASP A 136 -10.66 -0.66 -5.35
N MET A 137 -11.70 0.14 -5.12
CA MET A 137 -12.94 -0.35 -4.52
C MET A 137 -13.85 -1.11 -5.50
N ASP A 138 -13.59 -1.00 -6.80
CA ASP A 138 -14.31 -1.71 -7.87
C ASP A 138 -13.61 -3.04 -8.24
N ASP A 139 -12.69 -3.50 -7.38
CA ASP A 139 -11.88 -4.71 -7.56
C ASP A 139 -10.96 -4.68 -8.80
N ILE A 140 -10.63 -3.48 -9.28
CA ILE A 140 -9.70 -3.29 -10.39
C ILE A 140 -8.26 -3.23 -9.86
N ILE A 141 -7.40 -4.09 -10.41
CA ILE A 141 -5.96 -4.06 -10.12
C ILE A 141 -5.38 -2.77 -10.71
N VAL A 142 -4.91 -1.90 -9.82
CA VAL A 142 -4.24 -0.65 -10.17
C VAL A 142 -2.74 -0.85 -10.30
N HIS A 143 -2.18 -1.80 -9.54
CA HIS A 143 -0.77 -2.12 -9.58
C HIS A 143 -0.50 -3.57 -9.17
N GLN A 144 0.46 -4.19 -9.86
CA GLN A 144 1.07 -5.48 -9.53
C GLN A 144 2.59 -5.33 -9.58
N PRO A 145 3.35 -5.80 -8.57
CA PRO A 145 4.82 -5.73 -8.55
C PRO A 145 5.50 -6.62 -9.59
#